data_AF-A0A6G3UEP2-F1
#
_entry.id   AF-A0A6G3UEP2-F1
#
_cell.length_a   1.000
_cell.length_b   1.000
_cell.length_c   1.000
_cell.angle_alpha   90.00
_cell.angle_beta   90.00
_cell.angle_gamma   90.00
#
_symmetry.space_group_name_H-M   'P 1'
#
loop_
_entity.id
_entity.type
_entity.pdbx_description
1 polymer ?
#
loop_
_entity_poly.entity_id
_entity_poly.type
_entity_poly.pdbx_seq_one_letter_code
_entity_poly.pdbx_strand_id
1 'polypeptide(L)'
;MADLQDELHPATEVGRPDEPAESVLDEAVVVPPDPGLPLSAPDDSPLSRARALLAVHPVADGCSGLPGVLRDLPWYDLDLGDRAVEADLPRLRDGGVGAVFWSLRLPDDGDGGHAVVAALDQLDLARSVVAAHDEGLLPA
;
A
#
# COMPACT_ATOMS: atom_id res chain seq x y z
N MET A 1 -60.49 11.97 1.57
CA MET A 1 -59.33 11.07 1.46
C MET A 1 -58.48 11.66 0.36
N ALA A 2 -57.31 12.18 0.72
CA ALA A 2 -56.39 12.82 -0.20
C ALA A 2 -55.18 11.89 -0.29
N ASP A 3 -54.96 11.39 -1.50
CA ASP A 3 -53.97 10.37 -1.80
C ASP A 3 -52.65 11.10 -2.06
N LEU A 4 -51.73 11.05 -1.09
CA LEU A 4 -50.36 11.55 -1.23
C LEU A 4 -49.60 10.60 -2.15
N GLN A 5 -49.55 10.94 -3.45
CA GLN A 5 -48.68 10.28 -4.40
C GLN A 5 -47.23 10.66 -4.09
N ASP A 6 -46.43 9.62 -3.90
CA ASP A 6 -45.00 9.63 -3.62
C ASP A 6 -44.27 10.21 -4.85
N GLU A 7 -43.98 11.52 -4.84
CA GLU A 7 -43.14 12.15 -5.85
C GLU A 7 -41.67 11.79 -5.60
N LEU A 8 -41.28 10.58 -6.02
CA LEU A 8 -39.89 10.19 -6.13
C LEU A 8 -39.22 11.06 -7.20
N HIS A 9 -38.42 12.03 -6.76
CA HIS A 9 -37.51 12.74 -7.65
C HIS A 9 -36.59 11.73 -8.35
N PRO A 10 -36.52 11.69 -9.68
CA PRO A 10 -35.54 10.86 -10.36
C PRO A 10 -34.15 11.37 -9.98
N ALA A 11 -33.33 10.48 -9.42
CA ALA A 11 -31.93 10.76 -9.16
C ALA A 11 -31.31 11.30 -10.44
N THR A 12 -30.68 12.47 -10.34
CA THR A 12 -29.88 13.10 -11.38
C THR A 12 -28.99 12.04 -12.02
N GLU A 13 -29.11 11.91 -13.34
CA GLU A 13 -28.36 11.02 -14.22
C GLU A 13 -26.86 11.05 -13.85
N VAL A 14 -26.41 10.04 -13.11
CA VAL A 14 -24.98 9.72 -13.02
C VAL A 14 -24.57 9.40 -14.44
N GLY A 15 -23.58 10.15 -14.93
CA GLY A 15 -23.10 10.09 -16.31
C GLY A 15 -23.04 8.66 -16.81
N ARG A 16 -23.51 8.47 -18.05
CA ARG A 16 -23.31 7.23 -18.82
C ARG A 16 -21.88 6.73 -18.56
N PRO A 17 -21.67 5.42 -18.32
CA PRO A 17 -20.32 4.90 -18.39
C PRO A 17 -19.79 5.26 -19.78
N ASP A 18 -18.75 6.09 -19.81
CA ASP A 18 -17.91 6.18 -21.01
C ASP A 18 -17.53 4.75 -21.37
N GLU A 19 -17.70 4.41 -22.65
CA GLU A 19 -17.27 3.12 -23.17
C GLU A 19 -15.85 2.82 -22.68
N PRO A 20 -15.57 1.56 -22.31
CA PRO A 20 -14.27 1.22 -21.76
C PRO A 20 -13.23 1.69 -22.76
N ALA A 21 -12.34 2.57 -22.30
CA ALA A 21 -11.14 2.89 -23.03
C ALA A 21 -10.40 1.56 -23.22
N GLU A 22 -10.57 0.93 -24.38
CA GLU A 22 -9.82 -0.26 -24.81
C GLU A 22 -8.30 0.01 -24.87
N SER A 23 -7.88 1.24 -24.57
CA SER A 23 -6.51 1.75 -24.68
C SER A 23 -5.67 1.70 -23.40
N VAL A 24 -6.21 1.39 -22.20
CA VAL A 24 -5.38 1.44 -20.97
C VAL A 24 -4.59 0.15 -20.70
N LEU A 25 -4.91 -0.94 -21.41
CA LEU A 25 -4.19 -2.22 -21.29
C LEU A 25 -3.04 -2.37 -22.30
N ASP A 26 -2.88 -1.42 -23.22
CA ASP A 26 -1.89 -1.48 -24.31
C ASP A 26 -0.46 -1.14 -23.85
N GLU A 27 -0.28 -0.71 -22.59
CA GLU A 27 1.03 -0.36 -22.01
C GLU A 27 1.49 -1.35 -20.92
N ALA A 28 0.90 -2.53 -20.83
CA ALA A 28 1.50 -3.63 -20.08
C ALA A 28 2.69 -4.18 -20.89
N VAL A 29 3.85 -3.52 -20.78
CA VAL A 29 5.11 -4.06 -21.30
C VAL A 29 5.39 -5.36 -20.56
N VAL A 30 5.15 -6.49 -21.23
CA VAL A 30 5.64 -7.79 -20.77
C VAL A 30 7.16 -7.73 -20.87
N VAL A 31 7.82 -7.35 -19.79
CA VAL A 31 9.26 -7.43 -19.66
C VAL A 31 9.61 -8.93 -19.69
N PRO A 32 10.28 -9.43 -20.74
CA PRO A 32 10.73 -10.82 -20.74
C PRO A 32 11.66 -11.01 -19.53
N PRO A 33 11.65 -12.19 -18.89
CA PRO A 33 12.58 -12.44 -17.79
C PRO A 33 13.99 -12.16 -18.32
N ASP A 34 14.72 -11.28 -17.63
CA ASP A 34 16.13 -11.08 -17.91
C ASP A 34 16.78 -12.47 -17.85
N PRO A 35 17.48 -12.93 -18.91
CA PRO A 35 18.16 -14.22 -18.88
C PRO A 35 19.16 -14.33 -17.73
N GLY A 36 19.50 -13.21 -17.08
CA GLY A 36 20.04 -13.15 -15.73
C GLY A 36 21.36 -13.89 -15.63
N LEU A 37 22.46 -13.18 -15.81
CA LEU A 37 23.77 -13.72 -15.41
C LEU A 37 23.67 -14.17 -13.95
N PRO A 38 24.28 -15.30 -13.56
CA PRO A 38 24.17 -15.80 -12.20
C PRO A 38 24.62 -14.73 -11.21
N LEU A 39 23.66 -14.15 -10.49
CA LEU A 39 23.88 -13.11 -9.47
C LEU A 39 24.65 -13.63 -8.25
N SER A 40 24.85 -14.96 -8.18
CA SER A 40 25.60 -15.67 -7.15
C SER A 40 26.23 -16.94 -7.70
N ALA A 41 27.37 -17.33 -7.13
CA ALA A 41 28.05 -18.58 -7.45
C ALA A 41 27.27 -19.80 -6.92
N PRO A 42 27.42 -20.99 -7.52
CA PRO A 42 26.73 -22.20 -7.06
C PRO A 42 27.04 -22.57 -5.61
N ASP A 43 28.25 -22.22 -5.13
CA ASP A 43 28.75 -22.52 -3.80
C ASP A 43 28.40 -21.44 -2.75
N ASP A 44 27.72 -20.36 -3.15
CA ASP A 44 27.27 -19.34 -2.21
C ASP A 44 26.26 -19.90 -1.22
N SER A 45 26.34 -19.42 0.03
CA SER A 45 25.31 -19.76 1.01
C SER A 45 23.92 -19.31 0.52
N PRO A 46 22.83 -20.02 0.86
CA PRO A 46 21.48 -19.62 0.47
C PRO A 46 21.14 -18.17 0.84
N LEU A 47 21.64 -17.71 1.99
CA LEU A 47 21.46 -16.35 2.48
C LEU A 47 22.22 -15.33 1.58
N SER A 48 23.48 -15.61 1.26
CA SER A 48 24.27 -14.77 0.34
C SER A 48 23.58 -14.62 -1.01
N ARG A 49 23.08 -15.75 -1.56
CA ARG A 49 22.33 -15.76 -2.82
C ARG A 49 21.02 -14.97 -2.73
N ALA A 50 20.27 -15.10 -1.63
CA ALA A 50 19.06 -14.33 -1.42
C ALA A 50 19.33 -12.82 -1.38
N ARG A 51 20.37 -12.38 -0.65
CA ARG A 51 20.77 -10.97 -0.61
C ARG A 51 21.19 -10.43 -1.98
N ALA A 52 21.94 -11.20 -2.76
CA ALA A 52 22.35 -10.82 -4.12
C ALA A 52 21.13 -10.65 -5.05
N LEU A 53 20.14 -11.53 -4.93
CA LEU A 53 18.87 -11.43 -5.67
C LEU A 53 18.08 -10.18 -5.26
N LEU A 54 17.90 -9.95 -3.96
CA LEU A 54 17.11 -8.83 -3.45
C LEU A 54 17.73 -7.46 -3.70
N ALA A 55 19.06 -7.39 -3.87
CA ALA A 55 19.74 -6.16 -4.28
C ALA A 55 19.37 -5.72 -5.71
N VAL A 56 19.03 -6.66 -6.59
CA VAL A 56 18.61 -6.38 -7.99
C VAL A 56 17.09 -6.39 -8.14
N HIS A 57 16.41 -7.22 -7.35
CA HIS A 57 14.96 -7.42 -7.38
C HIS A 57 14.37 -7.26 -5.98
N PRO A 58 14.19 -6.03 -5.49
CA PRO A 58 13.61 -5.78 -4.17
C PRO A 58 12.20 -6.35 -4.04
N VAL A 59 11.80 -6.71 -2.83
CA VAL A 59 10.44 -7.15 -2.52
C VAL A 59 9.46 -5.98 -2.62
N ALA A 60 8.32 -6.22 -3.24
CA ALA A 60 7.12 -5.41 -3.06
C ALA A 60 6.19 -6.13 -2.08
N ASP A 61 6.11 -5.65 -0.84
CA ASP A 61 5.18 -6.19 0.17
C ASP A 61 3.76 -5.72 -0.12
N GLY A 62 2.84 -6.66 -0.34
CA GLY A 62 1.48 -6.38 -0.78
C GLY A 62 0.50 -6.02 0.34
N CYS A 63 0.83 -6.22 1.63
CA CYS A 63 -0.14 -6.00 2.70
C CYS A 63 0.51 -5.79 4.07
N SER A 64 0.95 -4.56 4.33
CA SER A 64 1.45 -4.16 5.64
C SER A 64 0.37 -3.43 6.45
N GLY A 65 0.22 -3.82 7.72
CA GLY A 65 -0.72 -3.20 8.67
C GLY A 65 -0.16 -1.99 9.42
N LEU A 66 0.98 -1.45 8.99
CA LEU A 66 1.73 -0.45 9.75
C LEU A 66 0.89 0.77 10.18
N PRO A 67 0.07 1.42 9.32
CA PRO A 67 -0.71 2.60 9.75
C PRO A 67 -1.65 2.32 10.93
N GLY A 68 -2.26 1.13 10.95
CA GLY A 68 -3.13 0.72 12.04
C GLY A 68 -2.40 0.63 13.38
N VAL A 69 -1.16 0.12 13.37
CA VAL A 69 -0.30 0.05 14.57
C VAL A 69 0.14 1.45 14.99
N LEU A 70 0.61 2.28 14.06
CA LEU A 70 1.12 3.63 14.35
C LEU A 70 0.06 4.54 14.99
N ARG A 71 -1.20 4.42 14.55
CA ARG A 71 -2.33 5.17 15.11
C ARG A 71 -2.47 4.98 16.62
N ASP A 72 -2.15 3.79 17.13
CA ASP A 72 -2.34 3.42 18.53
C ASP A 72 -1.09 3.68 19.39
N LEU A 73 0.01 4.11 18.78
CA LEU A 73 1.25 4.42 19.47
C LEU A 73 1.32 5.90 19.89
N PRO A 74 1.75 6.21 21.12
CA PRO A 74 1.89 7.60 21.57
C PRO A 74 3.09 8.31 20.92
N TRP A 75 4.09 7.55 20.46
CA TRP A 75 5.26 8.01 19.74
C TRP A 75 5.90 6.82 19.01
N TYR A 76 6.66 7.10 17.94
CA TYR A 76 7.48 6.13 17.21
C TYR A 76 8.62 6.86 16.49
N ASP A 77 9.67 6.11 16.11
CA ASP A 77 10.76 6.59 15.25
C ASP A 77 11.08 5.52 14.20
N LEU A 78 10.54 5.68 12.99
CA LEU A 78 10.73 4.72 11.90
C LEU A 78 12.13 4.78 11.29
N ASP A 79 12.84 5.90 11.42
CA ASP A 79 14.17 6.10 10.85
C ASP A 79 15.24 5.41 11.68
N LEU A 80 15.16 5.55 13.01
CA LEU A 80 16.07 4.90 13.94
C LEU A 80 15.71 3.42 14.16
N GLY A 81 14.43 3.10 13.98
CA GLY A 81 13.85 1.78 14.19
C GLY A 81 13.18 1.64 15.54
N ASP A 82 12.06 0.92 15.55
CA ASP A 82 11.19 0.80 16.70
C ASP A 82 10.67 -0.64 16.86
N ARG A 83 10.91 -1.24 18.02
CA ARG A 83 10.50 -2.62 18.32
C ARG A 83 8.99 -2.77 18.52
N ALA A 84 8.26 -1.68 18.71
CA ALA A 84 6.81 -1.68 18.83
C ALA A 84 6.10 -1.95 17.49
N VAL A 85 6.81 -1.80 16.37
CA VAL A 85 6.31 -2.10 15.03
C VAL A 85 7.02 -3.31 14.42
N GLU A 86 6.32 -4.02 13.54
CA GLU A 86 6.89 -5.16 12.82
C GLU A 86 7.85 -4.72 11.71
N ALA A 87 7.65 -3.52 11.17
CA ALA A 87 8.45 -2.93 10.11
C ALA A 87 8.85 -1.49 10.43
N ASP A 88 10.13 -1.19 10.29
CA ASP A 88 10.72 0.16 10.30
C ASP A 88 11.71 0.30 9.13
N LEU A 89 12.20 1.52 8.87
CA LEU A 89 13.03 1.77 7.69
C LEU A 89 14.35 1.00 7.71
N PRO A 90 15.10 0.91 8.83
CA PRO A 90 16.28 0.06 8.89
C PRO A 90 16.00 -1.40 8.53
N ARG A 91 14.93 -2.00 9.08
CA ARG A 91 14.59 -3.40 8.82
C ARG A 91 14.03 -3.63 7.41
N LEU A 92 13.28 -2.69 6.85
CA LEU A 92 12.83 -2.76 5.45
C LEU A 92 14.03 -2.72 4.49
N ARG A 93 15.01 -1.85 4.76
CA ARG A 93 16.25 -1.74 3.96
C ARG A 93 17.11 -3.00 4.07
N ASP A 94 17.36 -3.50 5.28
CA ASP A 94 18.14 -4.73 5.50
C ASP A 94 17.46 -5.96 4.87
N GLY A 95 16.12 -5.97 4.88
CA GLY A 95 15.29 -7.00 4.26
C GLY A 95 15.17 -6.92 2.73
N GLY A 96 15.69 -5.88 2.09
CA GLY A 96 15.57 -5.68 0.64
C GLY A 96 14.13 -5.43 0.18
N VAL A 97 13.32 -4.74 0.98
CA VAL A 97 11.96 -4.32 0.61
C VAL A 97 12.03 -2.95 -0.07
N GLY A 98 11.62 -2.90 -1.35
CA GLY A 98 11.64 -1.69 -2.16
C GLY A 98 10.29 -0.99 -2.28
N ALA A 99 9.19 -1.68 -1.94
CA ALA A 99 7.85 -1.10 -1.92
C ALA A 99 7.00 -1.79 -0.85
N VAL A 100 6.09 -1.03 -0.24
CA VAL A 100 5.14 -1.53 0.75
C VAL A 100 3.76 -0.98 0.45
N PHE A 101 2.77 -1.87 0.29
CA PHE A 101 1.37 -1.54 0.18
C PHE A 101 0.73 -1.60 1.57
N TRP A 102 0.26 -0.47 2.06
CA TRP A 102 -0.39 -0.40 3.37
C TRP A 102 -1.87 -0.74 3.29
N SER A 103 -2.30 -1.63 4.19
CA SER A 103 -3.69 -2.02 4.36
C SER A 103 -4.37 -1.10 5.38
N LEU A 104 -5.40 -0.37 4.94
CA LEU A 104 -6.21 0.50 5.80
C LEU A 104 -7.36 -0.30 6.41
N ARG A 105 -7.03 -1.13 7.41
CA ARG A 105 -8.02 -1.95 8.12
C ARG A 105 -8.84 -1.10 9.09
N LEU A 106 -10.15 -1.07 8.86
CA LEU A 106 -11.09 -0.35 9.71
C LEU A 106 -11.43 -1.17 10.96
N PRO A 107 -11.76 -0.51 12.07
CA PRO A 107 -12.42 -1.18 13.17
C PRO A 107 -13.77 -1.75 12.71
N ASP A 108 -14.24 -2.79 13.38
CA ASP A 108 -15.49 -3.49 13.05
C ASP A 108 -16.59 -2.97 13.98
N ASP A 109 -16.98 -1.71 13.81
CA ASP A 109 -17.91 -0.97 14.67
C ASP A 109 -19.35 -0.91 14.13
N GLY A 110 -19.66 -1.64 13.06
CA GLY A 110 -21.02 -2.00 12.64
C GLY A 110 -21.89 -0.88 12.05
N ASP A 111 -21.41 0.36 12.03
CA ASP A 111 -22.07 1.50 11.39
C ASP A 111 -21.29 1.96 10.15
N GLY A 112 -21.85 1.71 8.96
CA GLY A 112 -21.20 2.01 7.68
C GLY A 112 -20.85 3.49 7.46
N GLY A 113 -21.49 4.42 8.20
CA GLY A 113 -21.13 5.84 8.19
C GLY A 113 -19.77 6.14 8.82
N HIS A 114 -19.38 5.39 9.85
CA HIS A 114 -18.08 5.54 10.51
C HIS A 114 -16.92 4.97 9.68
N ALA A 115 -17.20 3.99 8.81
CA ALA A 115 -16.20 3.32 8.00
C ALA A 115 -15.46 4.28 7.05
N VAL A 116 -16.18 5.20 6.40
CA VAL A 116 -15.56 6.16 5.47
C VAL A 116 -14.66 7.14 6.21
N VAL A 117 -15.13 7.67 7.34
CA VAL A 117 -14.33 8.61 8.16
C VAL A 117 -13.07 7.91 8.66
N ALA A 118 -13.20 6.71 9.22
CA ALA A 118 -12.06 5.93 9.69
C ALA A 118 -11.05 5.60 8.58
N ALA A 119 -11.52 5.33 7.35
CA ALA A 119 -10.65 5.09 6.20
C ALA A 119 -9.86 6.33 5.80
N LEU A 120 -10.51 7.50 5.76
CA LEU A 120 -9.88 8.77 5.46
C LEU A 120 -8.86 9.16 6.54
N ASP A 121 -9.20 8.96 7.82
CA ASP A 121 -8.27 9.23 8.92
C ASP A 121 -7.01 8.36 8.82
N GLN A 122 -7.15 7.07 8.47
CA GLN A 122 -5.99 6.20 8.26
C GLN A 122 -5.19 6.58 7.01
N LEU A 123 -5.86 7.02 5.93
CA LEU A 123 -5.19 7.51 4.73
C LEU A 123 -4.40 8.80 5.01
N ASP A 124 -4.96 9.71 5.78
CA ASP A 124 -4.31 10.96 6.17
C ASP A 124 -3.12 10.70 7.11
N LEU A 125 -3.26 9.76 8.05
CA LEU A 125 -2.14 9.28 8.87
C LEU A 125 -1.04 8.71 7.97
N ALA A 126 -1.38 7.80 7.06
CA ALA A 126 -0.43 7.21 6.12
C ALA A 126 0.32 8.30 5.33
N ARG A 127 -0.40 9.25 4.73
CA ARG A 127 0.21 10.37 4.00
C ARG A 127 1.14 11.21 4.88
N SER A 128 0.74 11.46 6.12
CA SER A 128 1.55 12.21 7.08
C SER A 128 2.84 11.47 7.44
N VAL A 129 2.77 10.16 7.64
CA VAL A 129 3.95 9.30 7.88
C VAL A 129 4.89 9.31 6.68
N VAL A 130 4.37 9.13 5.46
CA VAL A 130 5.20 9.19 4.23
C VAL A 130 5.89 10.54 4.11
N ALA A 131 5.18 11.65 4.37
CA ALA A 131 5.74 12.99 4.29
C ALA A 131 6.80 13.25 5.38
N ALA A 132 6.66 12.66 6.56
CA ALA A 132 7.62 12.80 7.65
C ALA A 132 8.90 11.96 7.46
N HIS A 133 8.82 10.91 6.64
CA HIS A 133 9.91 9.97 6.37
C HIS A 133 10.16 9.82 4.85
N ASP A 134 10.17 10.95 4.14
CA ASP A 134 10.21 11.02 2.68
C ASP A 134 11.46 10.34 2.09
N GLU A 135 12.63 10.53 2.70
CA GLU A 135 13.88 9.86 2.33
C GLU A 135 13.81 8.32 2.37
N GLY A 136 12.89 7.75 3.16
CA GLY A 136 12.75 6.32 3.34
C GLY A 136 11.53 5.68 2.68
N LEU A 137 10.46 6.45 2.45
CA LEU A 137 9.18 5.93 1.99
C LEU A 137 8.75 6.45 0.62
N LEU A 138 9.44 7.45 0.06
CA LEU A 138 9.24 7.85 -1.33
C LEU A 138 10.24 7.13 -2.25
N PRO A 139 9.82 6.81 -3.50
CA PRO A 139 10.76 6.41 -4.54
C PRO A 139 11.81 7.51 -4.74
N ALA A 140 13.07 7.11 -4.88
CA ALA A 140 14.19 8.00 -5.21
C ALA A 140 14.13 8.49 -6.67
#